data_AF-A0A0L1JTR6-F1
#
_entry.id   AF-A0A0L1JTR6-F1
#
_cell.length_a   1.000
_cell.length_b   1.000
_cell.length_c   1.000
_cell.angle_alpha   90.00
_cell.angle_beta   90.00
_cell.angle_gamma   90.00
#
_symmetry.space_group_name_H-M   'P 1'
#
loop_
_entity.id
_entity.type
_entity.pdbx_description
1 polymer ?
#
loop_
_entity_poly.entity_id
_entity_poly.type
_entity_poly.pdbx_seq_one_letter_code
_entity_poly.pdbx_strand_id
1 'polypeptide(L)'
;MLKEIVETITPDQWDEGHKVVTPIINGIVEKYAVGRSRNAERLVRAAPDDKVEAVPVTELGHDDLTDARDRISDAVEFIRGCEAQGNLCLADILKGELAELEVYLEKYAERPLRLYEICIDVARGVEDKIADGRLPIRDENLSRFLRQLDRSSTDILANDSEVEAKVRRRASVRFSRMNDAEKDRLRAVTEAAAEDAKQGLANEYRDDLATALDEGADKDKQDDSRYRIGSRLIRHRKLKREEIVKAGDDVSKVGKGVSAVWDAVTWVATWFV
;
A
#
# COMPACT_ATOMS: atom_id res chain seq x y z
N MET A 1 8.67 19.96 -14.15
CA MET A 1 9.80 19.47 -13.34
C MET A 1 11.14 20.00 -13.86
N LEU A 2 11.79 19.41 -14.87
CA LEU A 2 13.12 19.87 -15.33
C LEU A 2 13.20 21.36 -15.69
N LYS A 3 12.19 21.88 -16.39
CA LYS A 3 12.09 23.31 -16.71
C LYS A 3 12.04 24.21 -15.45
N GLU A 4 11.26 23.81 -14.45
CA GLU A 4 11.14 24.57 -13.19
C GLU A 4 12.40 24.47 -12.34
N ILE A 5 13.12 23.34 -12.35
CA ILE A 5 14.43 23.20 -11.71
C ILE A 5 15.42 24.21 -12.31
N VAL A 6 15.47 24.32 -13.64
CA VAL A 6 16.35 25.24 -14.35
C VAL A 6 15.95 26.71 -14.15
N GLU A 7 14.65 27.00 -14.00
CA GLU A 7 14.15 28.36 -13.79
C GLU A 7 14.23 28.82 -12.33
N THR A 8 14.25 27.89 -11.36
CA THR A 8 14.22 28.21 -9.92
C THR A 8 15.61 28.30 -9.30
N ILE A 9 16.58 27.51 -9.78
CA ILE A 9 17.94 27.49 -9.22
C ILE A 9 18.84 28.42 -10.03
N THR A 10 19.32 29.50 -9.41
CA THR A 10 20.19 30.49 -10.06
C THR A 10 21.62 29.98 -10.23
N PRO A 11 22.43 30.54 -11.14
CA PRO A 11 23.85 30.18 -11.29
C PRO A 11 24.63 30.27 -9.98
N ASP A 12 24.40 31.32 -9.19
CA ASP A 12 25.08 31.51 -7.89
C ASP A 12 24.76 30.38 -6.90
N GLN A 13 23.51 29.87 -6.90
CA GLN A 13 23.11 28.74 -6.06
C GLN A 13 23.73 27.42 -6.52
N TRP A 14 23.99 27.25 -7.82
CA TRP A 14 24.74 26.10 -8.34
C TRP A 14 26.19 26.10 -7.83
N ASP A 15 26.81 27.27 -7.72
CA ASP A 15 28.19 27.44 -7.25
C ASP A 15 28.34 27.22 -5.72
N GLU A 16 27.27 27.42 -4.95
CA GLU A 16 27.22 27.08 -3.51
C GLU A 16 27.19 25.55 -3.24
N GLY A 17 26.96 24.76 -4.28
CA GLY A 17 27.09 23.30 -4.27
C GLY A 17 25.90 22.53 -3.70
N HIS A 18 26.04 21.21 -3.64
CA HIS A 18 24.94 20.26 -3.39
C HIS A 18 24.15 20.52 -2.11
N LYS A 19 24.77 21.07 -1.05
CA LYS A 19 24.08 21.33 0.22
C LYS A 19 22.96 22.38 0.10
N VAL A 20 23.07 23.29 -0.88
CA VAL A 20 22.08 24.34 -1.15
C VAL A 20 21.14 23.91 -2.27
N VAL A 21 21.67 23.27 -3.32
CA VAL A 21 20.91 22.86 -4.49
C VAL A 21 19.98 21.67 -4.21
N THR A 22 20.45 20.65 -3.50
CA THR A 22 19.69 19.40 -3.29
C THR A 22 18.35 19.63 -2.56
N PRO A 23 18.26 20.43 -1.49
CA PRO A 23 16.97 20.74 -0.87
C PRO A 23 15.97 21.43 -1.83
N ILE A 24 16.44 22.32 -2.71
CA ILE A 24 15.59 23.04 -3.67
C ILE A 24 15.08 22.07 -4.74
N ILE A 25 15.97 21.24 -5.30
CA ILE A 25 15.58 20.18 -6.23
C ILE A 25 14.55 19.25 -5.58
N ASN A 26 14.82 18.81 -4.34
CA ASN A 26 13.93 17.91 -3.61
C ASN A 26 12.54 18.55 -3.41
N GLY A 27 12.44 19.83 -3.04
CA GLY A 27 11.15 20.50 -2.90
C GLY A 27 10.39 20.64 -4.23
N ILE A 28 11.09 20.87 -5.34
CA ILE A 28 10.45 20.89 -6.67
C ILE A 28 10.02 19.48 -7.07
N VAL A 29 10.88 18.48 -6.86
CA VAL A 29 10.58 17.08 -7.15
C VAL A 29 9.37 16.61 -6.32
N GLU A 30 9.33 16.91 -5.03
CA GLU A 30 8.21 16.67 -4.12
C GLU A 30 6.92 17.32 -4.63
N LYS A 31 6.96 18.61 -5.00
CA LYS A 31 5.83 19.32 -5.60
C LYS A 31 5.28 18.62 -6.86
N TYR A 32 6.15 18.13 -7.74
CA TYR A 32 5.72 17.44 -8.97
C TYR A 32 5.31 15.99 -8.73
N ALA A 33 5.93 15.29 -7.78
CA ALA A 33 5.59 13.92 -7.40
C ALA A 33 4.20 13.85 -6.77
N VAL A 34 3.92 14.75 -5.82
CA VAL A 34 2.60 14.96 -5.20
C VAL A 34 1.54 15.31 -6.25
N GLY A 35 1.91 16.05 -7.30
CA GLY A 35 0.97 16.45 -8.36
C GLY A 35 0.75 15.44 -9.49
N ARG A 36 1.63 14.45 -9.68
CA ARG A 36 1.61 13.55 -10.85
C ARG A 36 1.26 12.10 -10.55
N SER A 37 1.06 11.78 -9.29
CA SER A 37 0.77 10.42 -8.89
C SER A 37 -0.24 10.50 -7.76
N ARG A 38 -1.40 9.89 -7.92
CA ARG A 38 -2.46 10.10 -6.94
C ARG A 38 -2.20 9.42 -5.60
N ASN A 39 -1.05 8.75 -5.44
CA ASN A 39 -0.36 8.49 -4.17
C ASN A 39 1.08 7.98 -4.45
N ALA A 40 1.92 8.53 -5.37
CA ALA A 40 3.34 8.11 -5.41
C ALA A 40 4.07 8.69 -4.22
N GLU A 41 3.73 8.07 -3.10
CA GLU A 41 4.26 8.21 -1.79
C GLU A 41 4.38 6.79 -1.25
N ARG A 42 5.45 6.52 -0.54
CA ARG A 42 5.61 5.34 0.27
C ARG A 42 5.44 5.77 1.72
N LEU A 43 4.58 5.06 2.46
CA LEU A 43 4.56 5.23 3.89
C LEU A 43 5.79 4.53 4.48
N VAL A 44 6.54 5.25 5.30
CA VAL A 44 7.71 4.74 6.04
C VAL A 44 7.64 5.22 7.49
N ARG A 45 8.42 4.60 8.38
CA ARG A 45 8.63 5.15 9.72
C ARG A 45 9.86 6.03 9.77
N ALA A 46 9.66 7.23 10.27
CA ALA A 46 10.69 8.23 10.44
C ALA A 46 11.38 8.05 11.81
N ALA A 47 12.71 8.04 11.82
CA ALA A 47 13.47 8.21 13.05
C ALA A 47 13.56 9.71 13.42
N PRO A 48 13.65 10.09 14.72
CA PRO A 48 13.75 9.22 15.90
C PRO A 48 12.41 8.96 16.63
N ASP A 49 11.33 9.64 16.26
CA ASP A 49 10.04 9.58 16.97
C ASP A 49 9.15 8.41 16.53
N ASP A 50 9.63 7.60 15.60
CA ASP A 50 9.00 6.37 15.12
C ASP A 50 7.59 6.61 14.55
N LYS A 51 7.34 7.79 14.01
CA LYS A 51 6.06 8.17 13.40
C LYS A 51 6.02 7.80 11.93
N VAL A 52 4.83 7.46 11.45
CA VAL A 52 4.62 7.18 10.01
C VAL A 52 4.65 8.49 9.22
N GLU A 53 5.41 8.52 8.14
CA GLU A 53 5.46 9.63 7.19
C GLU A 53 5.26 9.14 5.75
N ALA A 54 4.72 10.01 4.91
CA ALA A 54 4.61 9.76 3.48
C ALA A 54 5.84 10.34 2.78
N VAL A 55 6.58 9.51 2.04
CA VAL A 55 7.77 9.90 1.27
C VAL A 55 7.45 9.80 -0.22
N PRO A 56 7.57 10.88 -1.01
CA PRO A 56 7.30 10.83 -2.44
C PRO A 56 8.16 9.78 -3.16
N VAL A 57 7.56 9.07 -4.12
CA VAL A 57 8.24 8.13 -5.00
C VAL A 57 8.33 8.76 -6.39
N THR A 58 9.55 8.90 -6.90
CA THR A 58 9.87 9.74 -8.07
C THR A 58 10.40 8.96 -9.26
N GLU A 59 10.55 7.64 -9.13
CA GLU A 59 11.08 6.80 -10.19
C GLU A 59 10.00 6.45 -11.21
N LEU A 60 10.28 6.73 -12.48
CA LEU A 60 9.54 6.24 -13.64
C LEU A 60 10.38 5.14 -14.27
N GLY A 61 9.86 3.91 -14.24
CA GLY A 61 10.48 2.71 -14.82
C GLY A 61 9.89 2.34 -16.18
N HIS A 62 10.63 1.51 -16.92
CA HIS A 62 10.26 0.95 -18.22
C HIS A 62 9.36 -0.29 -18.02
N ASP A 63 8.43 -0.53 -18.96
CA ASP A 63 7.55 -1.72 -19.09
C ASP A 63 7.12 -2.40 -17.76
N ASP A 64 6.55 -1.61 -16.85
CA ASP A 64 6.25 -2.00 -15.46
C ASP A 64 5.31 -3.22 -15.34
N LEU A 65 4.49 -3.49 -16.37
CA LEU A 65 3.63 -4.67 -16.39
C LEU A 65 4.44 -5.96 -16.57
N THR A 66 5.48 -5.92 -17.42
CA THR A 66 6.39 -7.05 -17.63
C THR A 66 7.17 -7.33 -16.34
N ASP A 67 7.73 -6.30 -15.72
CA ASP A 67 8.43 -6.44 -14.44
C ASP A 67 7.51 -6.95 -13.31
N ALA A 68 6.27 -6.45 -13.25
CA ALA A 68 5.29 -6.94 -12.29
C ALA A 68 4.96 -8.42 -12.50
N ARG A 69 4.83 -8.87 -13.77
CA ARG A 69 4.59 -10.27 -14.14
C ARG A 69 5.75 -11.17 -13.80
N ASP A 70 6.95 -10.79 -14.20
CA ASP A 70 8.18 -11.55 -13.94
C ASP A 70 8.36 -11.72 -12.43
N ARG A 71 8.11 -10.67 -11.65
CA ARG A 71 8.16 -10.72 -10.19
C ARG A 71 7.10 -11.64 -9.57
N ILE A 72 5.88 -11.70 -10.12
CA ILE A 72 4.87 -12.67 -9.66
C ILE A 72 5.33 -14.08 -9.98
N SER A 73 5.85 -14.32 -11.19
CA SER A 73 6.37 -15.63 -11.62
C SER A 73 7.51 -16.10 -10.70
N ASP A 74 8.50 -15.25 -10.48
CA ASP A 74 9.63 -15.51 -9.59
C ASP A 74 9.17 -15.80 -8.15
N ALA A 75 8.14 -15.10 -7.67
CA ALA A 75 7.59 -15.32 -6.34
C ALA A 75 6.90 -16.69 -6.22
N VAL A 76 6.19 -17.13 -7.26
CA VAL A 76 5.58 -18.46 -7.33
C VAL A 76 6.66 -19.54 -7.36
N GLU A 77 7.65 -19.41 -8.25
CA GLU A 77 8.76 -20.36 -8.35
C GLU A 77 9.55 -20.44 -7.04
N PHE A 78 9.79 -19.31 -6.38
CA PHE A 78 10.46 -19.26 -5.09
C PHE A 78 9.74 -20.10 -4.03
N ILE A 79 8.41 -19.96 -3.89
CA ILE A 79 7.64 -20.77 -2.91
C ILE A 79 7.64 -22.25 -3.30
N ARG A 80 7.54 -22.58 -4.59
CA ARG A 80 7.65 -23.97 -5.06
C ARG A 80 9.00 -24.60 -4.77
N GLY A 81 10.06 -23.81 -4.83
CA GLY A 81 11.43 -24.22 -4.54
C GLY A 81 11.79 -24.26 -3.04
N CYS A 82 10.91 -23.79 -2.15
CA CYS A 82 11.17 -23.83 -0.71
C CYS A 82 11.12 -25.28 -0.21
N GLU A 83 12.19 -25.72 0.45
CA GLU A 83 12.22 -27.03 1.11
C GLU A 83 11.25 -27.08 2.29
N ALA A 84 10.71 -28.27 2.55
CA ALA A 84 9.83 -28.48 3.69
C ALA A 84 10.61 -28.30 5.01
N GLN A 85 10.07 -27.51 5.92
CA GLN A 85 10.62 -27.27 7.25
C GLN A 85 9.81 -28.08 8.27
N GLY A 86 10.26 -29.31 8.53
CA GLY A 86 9.51 -30.26 9.37
C GLY A 86 8.20 -30.67 8.69
N ASN A 87 7.07 -30.46 9.36
CA ASN A 87 5.73 -30.73 8.80
C ASN A 87 5.17 -29.57 7.96
N LEU A 88 5.89 -28.45 7.87
CA LEU A 88 5.46 -27.28 7.11
C LEU A 88 6.02 -27.36 5.69
N CYS A 89 5.15 -27.57 4.71
CA CYS A 89 5.46 -27.42 3.30
C CYS A 89 4.63 -26.28 2.72
N LEU A 90 5.24 -25.10 2.54
CA LEU A 90 4.54 -23.91 2.04
C LEU A 90 3.95 -24.14 0.65
N ALA A 91 4.68 -24.83 -0.23
CA ALA A 91 4.21 -25.16 -1.58
C ALA A 91 2.93 -26.02 -1.58
N ASP A 92 2.81 -26.95 -0.65
CA ASP A 92 1.61 -27.80 -0.53
C ASP A 92 0.43 -27.03 0.07
N ILE A 93 0.68 -26.24 1.13
CA ILE A 93 -0.36 -25.45 1.81
C ILE A 93 -0.92 -24.35 0.90
N LEU A 94 -0.06 -23.73 0.08
CA LEU A 94 -0.40 -22.65 -0.85
C LEU A 94 -0.71 -23.13 -2.27
N LYS A 95 -0.80 -24.45 -2.49
CA LYS A 95 -0.95 -25.03 -3.84
C LYS A 95 -2.08 -24.41 -4.65
N GLY A 96 -3.22 -24.11 -4.01
CA GLY A 96 -4.35 -23.46 -4.66
C GLY A 96 -4.03 -22.06 -5.15
N GLU A 97 -3.44 -21.24 -4.29
CA GLU A 97 -3.07 -19.85 -4.60
C GLU A 97 -1.97 -19.77 -5.66
N LEU A 98 -0.97 -20.65 -5.59
CA LEU A 98 0.11 -20.71 -6.58
C LEU A 98 -0.44 -21.09 -7.95
N ALA A 99 -1.32 -22.10 -8.01
CA ALA A 99 -1.96 -22.50 -9.26
C ALA A 99 -2.84 -21.40 -9.85
N GLU A 100 -3.52 -20.62 -8.99
CA GLU A 100 -4.34 -19.50 -9.46
C GLU A 100 -3.49 -18.38 -10.07
N LEU A 101 -2.37 -18.00 -9.42
CA LEU A 101 -1.41 -17.05 -9.98
C LEU A 101 -0.88 -17.49 -11.33
N GLU A 102 -0.48 -18.76 -11.47
CA GLU A 102 0.01 -19.33 -12.73
C GLU A 102 -1.04 -19.25 -13.85
N VAL A 103 -2.29 -19.62 -13.56
CA VAL A 103 -3.39 -19.53 -14.53
C VAL A 103 -3.62 -18.08 -14.98
N TYR A 104 -3.52 -17.12 -14.05
CA TYR A 104 -3.68 -15.70 -14.38
C TYR A 104 -2.49 -15.15 -15.18
N LEU A 105 -1.27 -15.55 -14.85
CA LEU A 105 -0.07 -15.21 -15.63
C LEU A 105 -0.15 -15.78 -17.05
N GLU A 106 -0.67 -17.00 -17.23
CA GLU A 106 -0.80 -17.62 -18.55
C GLU A 106 -1.94 -16.99 -19.38
N LYS A 107 -3.14 -16.85 -18.81
CA LYS A 107 -4.34 -16.48 -19.57
C LYS A 107 -4.60 -14.98 -19.60
N TYR A 108 -4.11 -14.25 -18.61
CA TYR A 108 -4.42 -12.83 -18.38
C TYR A 108 -3.17 -11.97 -18.22
N ALA A 109 -2.03 -12.45 -18.70
CA ALA A 109 -0.74 -11.74 -18.79
C ALA A 109 -0.87 -10.28 -19.28
N GLU A 110 -1.67 -10.06 -20.32
CA GLU A 110 -1.88 -8.74 -20.94
C GLU A 110 -3.07 -7.97 -20.33
N ARG A 111 -3.58 -8.39 -19.17
CA ARG A 111 -4.73 -7.75 -18.51
C ARG A 111 -4.33 -7.23 -17.12
N PRO A 112 -3.77 -6.02 -17.03
CA PRO A 112 -3.30 -5.39 -15.79
C PRO A 112 -4.30 -5.49 -14.65
N LEU A 113 -5.58 -5.20 -14.89
CA LEU A 113 -6.62 -5.29 -13.86
C LEU A 113 -6.75 -6.70 -13.27
N ARG A 114 -6.66 -7.74 -14.09
CA ARG A 114 -6.79 -9.12 -13.63
C ARG A 114 -5.59 -9.54 -12.79
N LEU A 115 -4.39 -9.08 -13.19
CA LEU A 115 -3.16 -9.31 -12.44
C LEU A 115 -3.15 -8.55 -11.11
N TYR A 116 -3.66 -7.31 -11.10
CA TYR A 116 -3.88 -6.56 -9.88
C TYR A 116 -4.82 -7.31 -8.92
N GLU A 117 -6.01 -7.70 -9.40
CA GLU A 117 -7.02 -8.39 -8.61
C GLU A 117 -6.47 -9.67 -7.98
N ILE A 118 -5.82 -10.53 -8.79
CA ILE A 118 -5.32 -11.82 -8.28
C ILE A 118 -4.19 -11.65 -7.26
N CYS A 119 -3.32 -10.64 -7.40
CA CYS A 119 -2.31 -10.35 -6.39
C CYS A 119 -2.95 -10.03 -5.03
N ILE A 120 -4.01 -9.22 -5.02
CA ILE A 120 -4.70 -8.85 -3.78
C ILE A 120 -5.48 -10.04 -3.21
N ASP A 121 -6.18 -10.79 -4.05
CA ASP A 121 -6.98 -11.95 -3.62
C ASP A 121 -6.11 -13.06 -3.04
N VAL A 122 -4.97 -13.37 -3.67
CA VAL A 122 -4.02 -14.36 -3.16
C VAL A 122 -3.36 -13.88 -1.87
N ALA A 123 -2.96 -12.60 -1.79
CA ALA A 123 -2.41 -12.05 -0.56
C ALA A 123 -3.40 -12.19 0.60
N ARG A 124 -4.69 -11.93 0.38
CA ARG A 124 -5.74 -12.16 1.39
C ARG A 124 -5.94 -13.62 1.72
N GLY A 125 -5.99 -14.50 0.73
CA GLY A 125 -6.14 -15.94 0.96
C GLY A 125 -4.98 -16.53 1.76
N VAL A 126 -3.78 -15.93 1.67
CA VAL A 126 -2.64 -16.24 2.54
C VAL A 126 -2.84 -15.66 3.94
N GLU A 127 -3.29 -14.40 4.06
CA GLU A 127 -3.58 -13.78 5.36
C GLU A 127 -4.64 -14.53 6.16
N ASP A 128 -5.69 -15.01 5.50
CA ASP A 128 -6.75 -15.83 6.12
C ASP A 128 -6.18 -17.15 6.65
N LYS A 129 -5.26 -17.79 5.92
CA LYS A 129 -4.54 -18.99 6.37
C LYS A 129 -3.58 -18.73 7.53
N ILE A 130 -3.05 -17.51 7.64
CA ILE A 130 -2.27 -17.12 8.81
C ILE A 130 -3.20 -16.94 10.01
N ALA A 131 -4.35 -16.28 9.79
CA ALA A 131 -5.32 -15.99 10.86
C ALA A 131 -5.96 -17.25 11.44
N ASP A 132 -6.20 -18.28 10.63
CA ASP A 132 -6.74 -19.57 11.08
C ASP A 132 -5.68 -20.57 11.57
N GLY A 133 -4.40 -20.17 11.56
CA GLY A 133 -3.29 -20.96 12.07
C GLY A 133 -2.78 -22.05 11.13
N ARG A 134 -3.24 -22.13 9.88
CA ARG A 134 -2.68 -23.04 8.86
C ARG A 134 -1.29 -22.64 8.40
N LEU A 135 -0.96 -21.35 8.48
CA LEU A 135 0.37 -20.82 8.19
C LEU A 135 0.98 -20.14 9.41
N PRO A 136 2.31 -20.23 9.60
CA PRO A 136 3.00 -19.49 10.64
C PRO A 136 2.86 -17.98 10.43
N ILE A 137 2.60 -17.26 11.52
CA ILE A 137 2.55 -15.78 11.52
C ILE A 137 3.91 -15.18 11.16
N ARG A 138 5.01 -15.89 11.45
CA ARG A 138 6.39 -15.41 11.31
C ARG A 138 7.22 -16.37 10.47
N ASP A 139 7.01 -16.32 9.17
CA ASP A 139 7.79 -17.05 8.19
C ASP A 139 8.39 -16.06 7.18
N GLU A 140 9.71 -16.11 7.01
CA GLU A 140 10.45 -15.19 6.15
C GLU A 140 10.14 -15.41 4.66
N ASN A 141 9.93 -16.66 4.25
CA ASN A 141 9.58 -17.00 2.87
C ASN A 141 8.18 -16.48 2.53
N LEU A 142 7.23 -16.65 3.45
CA LEU A 142 5.87 -16.12 3.33
C LEU A 142 5.85 -14.59 3.28
N SER A 143 6.62 -13.96 4.17
CA SER A 143 6.75 -12.50 4.21
C SER A 143 7.37 -11.95 2.93
N ARG A 144 8.37 -12.66 2.36
CA ARG A 144 8.97 -12.33 1.07
C ARG A 144 7.96 -12.48 -0.06
N PHE A 145 7.22 -13.57 -0.11
CA PHE A 145 6.19 -13.82 -1.13
C PHE A 145 5.11 -12.72 -1.13
N LEU A 146 4.53 -12.41 0.03
CA LEU A 146 3.53 -11.34 0.16
C LEU A 146 4.08 -9.97 -0.25
N ARG A 147 5.37 -9.70 0.03
CA ARG A 147 6.02 -8.46 -0.41
C ARG A 147 6.13 -8.37 -1.93
N GLN A 148 6.38 -9.48 -2.63
CA GLN A 148 6.44 -9.47 -4.09
C GLN A 148 5.07 -9.22 -4.71
N LEU A 149 4.02 -9.88 -4.21
CA LEU A 149 2.64 -9.64 -4.68
C LEU A 149 2.21 -8.19 -4.46
N ASP A 150 2.52 -7.64 -3.30
CA ASP A 150 2.24 -6.23 -2.98
C ASP A 150 2.96 -5.27 -3.92
N ARG A 151 4.26 -5.48 -4.17
CA ARG A 151 5.03 -4.66 -5.12
C ARG A 151 4.42 -4.74 -6.51
N SER A 152 4.13 -5.94 -7.02
CA SER A 152 3.53 -6.11 -8.34
C SER A 152 2.16 -5.44 -8.44
N SER A 153 1.29 -5.60 -7.43
CA SER A 153 -0.02 -4.91 -7.42
C SER A 153 0.11 -3.39 -7.36
N THR A 154 1.10 -2.88 -6.61
CA THR A 154 1.37 -1.45 -6.49
C THR A 154 1.87 -0.88 -7.81
N ASP A 155 2.81 -1.56 -8.47
CA ASP A 155 3.36 -1.13 -9.75
C ASP A 155 2.29 -1.14 -10.85
N ILE A 156 1.43 -2.17 -10.88
CA ILE A 156 0.29 -2.22 -11.82
C ILE A 156 -0.66 -1.05 -11.56
N LEU A 157 -1.04 -0.81 -10.30
CA LEU A 157 -1.97 0.25 -9.94
C LEU A 157 -1.40 1.65 -10.23
N ALA A 158 -0.10 1.85 -10.02
CA ALA A 158 0.57 3.13 -10.22
C ALA A 158 0.76 3.48 -11.70
N ASN A 159 0.93 2.47 -12.56
CA ASN A 159 1.29 2.66 -13.97
C ASN A 159 0.15 2.40 -14.96
N ASP A 160 -0.96 1.78 -14.54
CA ASP A 160 -2.15 1.60 -15.38
C ASP A 160 -3.33 2.47 -14.92
N SER A 161 -3.56 3.57 -15.65
CA SER A 161 -4.62 4.53 -15.37
C SER A 161 -6.05 3.95 -15.44
N GLU A 162 -6.27 2.87 -16.21
CA GLU A 162 -7.57 2.21 -16.28
C GLU A 162 -7.81 1.34 -15.04
N VAL A 163 -6.79 0.63 -14.57
CA VAL A 163 -6.81 -0.10 -13.29
C VAL A 163 -7.09 0.87 -12.16
N GLU A 164 -6.33 1.96 -12.08
CA GLU A 164 -6.51 3.02 -11.08
C GLU A 164 -7.96 3.54 -11.07
N ALA A 165 -8.49 3.92 -12.24
CA ALA A 165 -9.84 4.46 -12.36
C ALA A 165 -10.92 3.45 -11.91
N LYS A 166 -10.74 2.16 -12.20
CA LYS A 166 -11.66 1.09 -11.78
C LYS A 166 -11.60 0.83 -10.30
N VAL A 167 -10.41 0.72 -9.72
CA VAL A 167 -10.22 0.54 -8.27
C VAL A 167 -10.80 1.73 -7.50
N ARG A 168 -10.53 2.96 -7.96
CA ARG A 168 -11.14 4.18 -7.38
C ARG A 168 -12.66 4.14 -7.41
N ARG A 169 -13.25 3.75 -8.54
CA ARG A 169 -14.71 3.63 -8.68
C ARG A 169 -15.29 2.57 -7.72
N ARG A 170 -14.62 1.43 -7.55
CA ARG A 170 -15.03 0.39 -6.59
C ARG A 170 -15.00 0.91 -5.16
N ALA A 171 -13.92 1.57 -4.77
CA ALA A 171 -13.79 2.16 -3.44
C ALA A 171 -14.92 3.17 -3.15
N SER A 172 -15.22 4.06 -4.11
CA SER A 172 -16.34 5.00 -4.02
C SER A 172 -17.71 4.33 -3.87
N VAL A 173 -17.98 3.27 -4.65
CA VAL A 173 -19.25 2.52 -4.56
C VAL A 173 -19.38 1.84 -3.20
N ARG A 174 -18.31 1.30 -2.63
CA ARG A 174 -18.35 0.69 -1.28
C ARG A 174 -18.58 1.75 -0.21
N PHE A 175 -17.88 2.88 -0.31
CA PHE A 175 -18.04 3.98 0.63
C PHE A 175 -19.47 4.53 0.66
N SER A 176 -20.08 4.73 -0.51
CA SER A 176 -21.45 5.24 -0.60
C SER A 176 -22.51 4.28 -0.04
N ARG A 177 -22.17 3.00 0.17
CA ARG A 177 -23.05 1.99 0.78
C ARG A 177 -22.87 1.84 2.29
N MET A 178 -21.96 2.59 2.89
CA MET A 178 -21.71 2.50 4.33
C MET A 178 -22.91 2.95 5.15
N ASN A 179 -23.22 2.17 6.18
CA ASN A 179 -24.08 2.64 7.25
C ASN A 179 -23.30 3.51 8.26
N ASP A 180 -24.01 4.12 9.21
CA ASP A 180 -23.39 5.03 10.18
C ASP A 180 -22.37 4.35 11.10
N ALA A 181 -22.62 3.10 11.50
CA ALA A 181 -21.68 2.34 12.32
C ALA A 181 -20.37 2.04 11.56
N GLU A 182 -20.45 1.82 10.25
CA GLU A 182 -19.29 1.67 9.38
C GLU A 182 -18.52 2.99 9.20
N LYS A 183 -19.23 4.11 9.03
CA LYS A 183 -18.61 5.45 9.01
C LYS A 183 -17.91 5.76 10.32
N ASP A 184 -18.49 5.39 11.47
CA ASP A 184 -17.87 5.57 12.78
C ASP A 184 -16.60 4.72 12.96
N ARG A 185 -16.61 3.48 12.48
CA ARG A 185 -15.40 2.64 12.44
C ARG A 185 -14.31 3.25 11.58
N LEU A 186 -14.67 3.81 10.42
CA LEU A 186 -13.72 4.51 9.57
C LEU A 186 -13.11 5.72 10.29
N ARG A 187 -13.93 6.55 10.96
CA ARG A 187 -13.43 7.69 11.75
C ARG A 187 -12.42 7.23 12.81
N ALA A 188 -12.76 6.18 13.57
CA ALA A 188 -11.90 5.67 14.63
C ALA A 188 -10.56 5.16 14.09
N VAL A 189 -10.57 4.41 12.99
CA VAL A 189 -9.33 3.85 12.43
C VAL A 189 -8.45 4.91 11.77
N THR A 190 -9.07 5.90 11.13
CA THR A 190 -8.34 7.05 10.57
C THR A 190 -7.72 7.91 11.65
N GLU A 191 -8.43 8.19 12.76
CA GLU A 191 -7.84 8.97 13.84
C GLU A 191 -6.68 8.21 14.50
N ALA A 192 -6.80 6.90 14.71
CA ALA A 192 -5.70 6.08 15.21
C ALA A 192 -4.47 6.08 14.28
N ALA A 193 -4.69 6.10 12.96
CA ALA A 193 -3.62 6.25 11.98
C ALA A 193 -3.00 7.66 12.01
N ALA A 194 -3.82 8.70 12.14
CA ALA A 194 -3.36 10.09 12.25
C ALA A 194 -2.53 10.33 13.53
N GLU A 195 -2.93 9.76 14.67
CA GLU A 195 -2.17 9.81 15.92
C GLU A 195 -0.78 9.13 15.80
N ASP A 196 -0.68 8.10 14.97
CA ASP A 196 0.56 7.34 14.72
C ASP A 196 1.42 7.96 13.61
N ALA A 197 0.93 9.00 12.93
CA ALA A 197 1.60 9.67 11.81
C ALA A 197 2.30 10.97 12.22
N LYS A 198 3.25 11.43 11.39
CA LYS A 198 3.81 12.78 11.43
C LYS A 198 2.71 13.80 11.15
N GLN A 199 2.89 15.02 11.66
CA GLN A 199 1.88 16.08 11.58
C GLN A 199 1.33 16.32 10.16
N GLY A 200 2.18 16.29 9.12
CA GLY A 200 1.75 16.45 7.73
C GLY A 200 0.75 15.36 7.32
N LEU A 201 1.15 14.10 7.38
CA LEU A 201 0.29 12.96 7.04
C LEU A 201 -0.93 12.84 7.97
N ALA A 202 -0.80 13.19 9.26
CA ALA A 202 -1.90 13.21 10.21
C ALA A 202 -3.00 14.21 9.81
N ASN A 203 -2.61 15.40 9.34
CA ASN A 203 -3.56 16.39 8.84
C ASN A 203 -4.24 15.89 7.56
N GLU A 204 -3.47 15.31 6.64
CA GLU A 204 -4.03 14.77 5.41
C GLU A 204 -5.05 13.65 5.67
N TYR A 205 -4.81 12.76 6.64
CA TYR A 205 -5.79 11.76 7.05
C TYR A 205 -7.13 12.39 7.49
N ARG A 206 -7.06 13.47 8.28
CA ARG A 206 -8.25 14.16 8.79
C ARG A 206 -8.98 14.94 7.69
N ASP A 207 -8.23 15.63 6.84
CA ASP A 207 -8.78 16.39 5.70
C ASP A 207 -9.44 15.46 4.68
N ASP A 208 -8.80 14.32 4.37
CA ASP A 208 -9.37 13.30 3.49
C ASP A 208 -10.62 12.66 4.10
N LEU A 209 -10.63 12.38 5.41
CA LEU A 209 -11.80 11.85 6.09
C LEU A 209 -12.97 12.84 6.05
N ALA A 210 -12.70 14.10 6.35
CA ALA A 210 -13.70 15.17 6.32
C ALA A 210 -14.30 15.29 4.91
N THR A 211 -13.45 15.34 3.88
CA THR A 211 -13.89 15.42 2.48
C THR A 211 -14.64 14.17 2.03
N ALA A 212 -14.19 12.97 2.43
CA ALA A 212 -14.81 11.70 2.04
C ALA A 212 -16.25 11.55 2.60
N LEU A 213 -16.49 12.09 3.80
CA LEU A 213 -17.77 12.05 4.51
C LEU A 213 -18.68 13.25 4.25
N ASP A 214 -18.17 14.33 3.66
CA ASP A 214 -18.95 15.53 3.34
C ASP A 214 -19.84 15.29 2.11
N GLU A 215 -21.14 15.07 2.33
CA GLU A 215 -22.13 14.86 1.27
C GLU A 215 -22.29 16.04 0.31
N GLY A 216 -21.88 17.26 0.71
CA GLY A 216 -21.91 18.47 -0.10
C GLY A 216 -20.65 18.72 -0.93
N ALA A 217 -19.58 17.95 -0.71
CA ALA A 217 -18.34 18.09 -1.47
C ALA A 217 -18.49 17.67 -2.94
N ASP A 218 -17.62 18.22 -3.79
CA ASP A 218 -17.52 17.80 -5.20
C ASP A 218 -17.23 16.30 -5.30
N LYS A 219 -17.92 15.61 -6.23
CA LYS A 219 -17.87 14.15 -6.30
C LYS A 219 -16.48 13.62 -6.66
N ASP A 220 -15.76 14.32 -7.53
CA ASP A 220 -14.41 13.91 -7.89
C ASP A 220 -13.44 14.09 -6.70
N LYS A 221 -13.62 15.15 -5.90
CA LYS A 221 -12.88 15.33 -4.64
C LYS A 221 -13.22 14.29 -3.58
N GLN A 222 -14.50 13.95 -3.43
CA GLN A 222 -14.92 12.87 -2.52
C GLN A 222 -14.29 11.53 -2.92
N ASP A 223 -14.39 11.16 -4.19
CA ASP A 223 -13.87 9.89 -4.69
C ASP A 223 -12.36 9.80 -4.56
N ASP A 224 -11.67 10.93 -4.75
CA ASP A 224 -10.22 11.04 -4.52
C ASP A 224 -9.84 10.87 -3.05
N SER A 225 -10.48 11.59 -2.13
CA SER A 225 -10.22 11.45 -0.70
C SER A 225 -10.57 10.07 -0.17
N ARG A 226 -11.65 9.43 -0.65
CA ARG A 226 -12.02 8.04 -0.33
C ARG A 226 -10.96 7.03 -0.77
N TYR A 227 -10.37 7.26 -1.94
CA TYR A 227 -9.27 6.44 -2.42
C TYR A 227 -8.01 6.66 -1.58
N ARG A 228 -7.61 7.92 -1.35
CA ARG A 228 -6.40 8.26 -0.59
C ARG A 228 -6.44 7.73 0.84
N ILE A 229 -7.54 7.95 1.56
CA ILE A 229 -7.70 7.47 2.94
C ILE A 229 -7.63 5.94 3.03
N GLY A 230 -8.37 5.22 2.19
CA GLY A 230 -8.40 3.77 2.25
C GLY A 230 -7.06 3.15 1.85
N SER A 231 -6.40 3.70 0.83
CA SER A 231 -5.08 3.25 0.37
C SER A 231 -4.00 3.46 1.44
N ARG A 232 -3.98 4.63 2.10
CA ARG A 232 -3.05 4.94 3.20
C ARG A 232 -3.27 4.05 4.41
N LEU A 233 -4.52 3.82 4.83
CA LEU A 233 -4.85 2.95 5.95
C LEU A 233 -4.32 1.52 5.78
N ILE A 234 -4.45 0.95 4.56
CA ILE A 234 -3.92 -0.39 4.24
C ILE A 234 -2.40 -0.43 4.39
N ARG A 235 -1.69 0.55 3.82
CA ARG A 235 -0.23 0.66 3.90
C ARG A 235 0.24 0.90 5.34
N HIS A 236 -0.49 1.71 6.11
CA HIS A 236 -0.20 1.98 7.51
C HIS A 236 -0.28 0.71 8.36
N ARG A 237 -1.35 -0.09 8.18
CA ARG A 237 -1.49 -1.38 8.86
C ARG A 237 -0.32 -2.30 8.53
N LYS A 238 0.11 -2.33 7.27
CA LYS A 238 1.24 -3.16 6.84
C LYS A 238 2.52 -2.81 7.58
N LEU A 239 2.84 -1.51 7.72
CA LEU A 239 3.98 -1.06 8.53
C LEU A 239 3.88 -1.56 9.97
N LYS A 240 2.73 -1.40 10.62
CA LYS A 240 2.51 -1.92 12.00
C LYS A 240 2.71 -3.43 12.08
N ARG A 241 2.24 -4.19 11.09
CA ARG A 241 2.40 -5.65 11.07
C ARG A 241 3.86 -6.06 10.92
N GLU A 242 4.60 -5.40 10.03
CA GLU A 242 6.03 -5.65 9.84
C GLU A 242 6.82 -5.41 11.15
N GLU A 243 6.39 -4.47 11.99
CA GLU A 243 6.97 -4.25 13.31
C GLU A 243 6.60 -5.32 14.33
N ILE A 244 5.32 -5.72 14.41
CA ILE A 244 4.89 -6.81 15.30
C ILE A 244 5.65 -8.11 14.95
N VAL A 245 5.94 -8.30 13.66
CA VAL A 245 6.76 -9.40 13.16
C VAL A 245 8.23 -9.22 13.55
N LYS A 246 8.82 -8.03 13.36
CA LYS A 246 10.23 -7.74 13.74
C LYS A 246 10.49 -7.71 15.25
N ALA A 247 9.49 -7.35 16.06
CA ALA A 247 9.64 -7.15 17.50
C ALA A 247 9.60 -8.44 18.34
N GLY A 248 9.56 -9.62 17.71
CA GLY A 248 10.11 -10.87 18.26
C GLY A 248 9.48 -11.48 19.52
N ASP A 249 9.32 -10.78 20.63
CA ASP A 249 9.09 -11.43 21.94
C ASP A 249 8.03 -10.79 22.84
N ASP A 250 7.36 -9.72 22.43
CA ASP A 250 6.44 -8.94 23.31
C ASP A 250 4.97 -8.91 22.83
N VAL A 251 4.51 -9.97 22.15
CA VAL A 251 3.12 -10.09 21.62
C VAL A 251 2.06 -10.01 22.73
N SER A 252 2.44 -10.30 23.99
CA SER A 252 1.56 -10.19 25.16
C SER A 252 1.22 -8.75 25.55
N LYS A 253 1.90 -7.73 25.02
CA LYS A 253 1.69 -6.31 25.36
C LYS A 253 0.87 -5.52 24.35
N VAL A 254 0.53 -6.10 23.19
CA VAL A 254 -0.39 -5.44 22.24
C VAL A 254 -1.80 -5.53 22.83
N GLY A 255 -2.24 -4.45 23.48
CA GLY A 255 -3.53 -4.39 24.14
C GLY A 255 -4.68 -4.74 23.19
N LYS A 256 -5.65 -5.51 23.68
CA LYS A 256 -6.83 -5.98 22.92
C LYS A 256 -7.57 -4.87 22.14
N GLY A 257 -7.49 -3.62 22.61
CA GLY A 257 -8.07 -2.46 21.92
C GLY A 257 -7.36 -2.03 20.62
N VAL A 258 -6.02 -2.16 20.57
CA VAL A 258 -5.25 -1.81 19.36
C VAL A 258 -5.49 -2.83 18.25
N SER A 259 -5.57 -4.12 18.59
CA SER A 259 -5.93 -5.18 17.63
C SER A 259 -7.29 -4.94 16.99
N ALA A 260 -8.31 -4.62 17.79
CA ALA A 260 -9.68 -4.43 17.31
C ALA A 260 -9.86 -3.22 16.37
N VAL A 261 -9.09 -2.14 16.58
CA VAL A 261 -9.09 -0.98 15.68
C VAL A 261 -8.44 -1.32 14.34
N TRP A 262 -7.37 -2.12 14.32
CA TRP A 262 -6.70 -2.53 13.09
C TRP A 262 -7.40 -3.67 12.35
N ASP A 263 -8.24 -4.46 13.04
CA ASP A 263 -9.15 -5.40 12.40
C ASP A 263 -10.16 -4.69 11.48
N ALA A 264 -10.54 -3.43 11.81
CA ALA A 264 -11.36 -2.59 10.94
C ALA A 264 -10.64 -2.20 9.64
N VAL A 265 -9.30 -2.16 9.60
CA VAL A 265 -8.56 -1.96 8.33
C VAL A 265 -8.69 -3.18 7.42
N THR A 266 -8.92 -4.39 7.94
CA THR A 266 -9.28 -5.55 7.08
C THR A 266 -10.56 -5.28 6.30
N TRP A 267 -11.55 -4.68 6.97
CA TRP A 267 -12.79 -4.26 6.33
C TRP A 267 -12.56 -3.15 5.29
N VAL A 268 -11.72 -2.14 5.59
CA VAL A 268 -11.33 -1.10 4.61
C VAL A 268 -10.60 -1.69 3.41
N ALA A 269 -9.71 -2.66 3.63
CA ALA A 269 -8.98 -3.33 2.57
C ALA A 269 -9.95 -3.89 1.53
N THR A 270 -11.08 -4.46 1.96
CA THR A 270 -12.09 -5.02 1.04
C THR A 270 -12.52 -4.04 -0.05
N TRP A 271 -12.46 -2.72 0.15
CA TRP A 271 -12.88 -1.74 -0.85
C TRP A 271 -12.04 -1.71 -2.12
N PHE A 272 -10.81 -2.20 -2.05
CA PHE A 272 -9.84 -2.18 -3.14
C PHE A 272 -9.80 -3.49 -3.94
N VAL A 273 -10.72 -4.42 -3.65
CA VAL A 273 -10.96 -5.64 -4.43
C VAL A 273 -12.31 -5.58 -5.11
#